data_AF-A0A1Y6B9W3-F1
#
_entry.id   AF-A0A1Y6B9W3-F1
#
_cell.length_a   1.000
_cell.length_b   1.000
_cell.length_c   1.000
_cell.angle_alpha   90.00
_cell.angle_beta   90.00
_cell.angle_gamma   90.00
#
_symmetry.space_group_name_H-M   'P 1'
#
loop_
_entity.id
_entity.type
_entity.pdbx_description
1 polymer ?
#
loop_
_entity_poly.entity_id
_entity_poly.type
_entity_poly.pdbx_seq_one_letter_code
_entity_poly.pdbx_strand_id
1 'polypeptide(L)'
;MTNLKTIVGQILMAAALTGLFGAPASYGMDNQPAVDEVKIEKSFNRIVCSVGSIYSPDQDNPTLLYQFYRKGKLVRNIKSHDIAKYIAIHISENENDYDCKVKVL
;
A
#
# COMPACT_ATOMS: atom_id res chain seq x y z
N MET A 1 53.83 18.75 6.65
CA MET A 1 53.64 18.79 5.18
C MET A 1 54.65 17.84 4.54
N THR A 2 54.22 16.66 4.12
CA THR A 2 54.80 15.95 2.96
C THR A 2 53.84 14.82 2.57
N ASN A 3 53.09 15.08 1.51
CA ASN A 3 52.23 14.15 0.79
C ASN A 3 53.05 13.73 -0.45
N LEU A 4 53.24 12.43 -0.73
CA LEU A 4 53.42 11.96 -2.10
C LEU A 4 53.23 10.43 -2.25
N LYS A 5 52.11 10.09 -2.90
CA LYS A 5 51.84 9.03 -3.89
C LYS A 5 52.68 7.76 -3.89
N THR A 6 52.01 6.61 -3.94
CA THR A 6 52.18 5.62 -5.03
C THR A 6 50.87 4.88 -5.29
N ILE A 7 50.50 4.84 -6.56
CA ILE A 7 49.33 4.20 -7.18
C ILE A 7 49.76 2.79 -7.63
N VAL A 8 48.80 1.87 -7.74
CA VAL A 8 48.61 0.86 -8.82
C VAL A 8 48.20 -0.50 -8.23
N GLY A 9 47.05 -1.00 -8.70
CA GLY A 9 46.67 -2.41 -8.52
C GLY A 9 45.17 -2.68 -8.67
N GLN A 10 44.59 -2.42 -9.85
CA GLN A 10 43.36 -3.10 -10.24
C GLN A 10 43.69 -4.55 -10.62
N ILE A 11 42.86 -5.52 -10.21
CA ILE A 11 42.09 -6.43 -11.09
C ILE A 11 41.52 -7.61 -10.26
N LEU A 12 40.24 -7.86 -10.56
CA LEU A 12 39.30 -8.91 -10.20
C LEU A 12 39.84 -10.26 -9.69
N MET A 13 39.11 -10.85 -8.74
CA MET A 13 38.74 -12.27 -8.80
C MET A 13 37.37 -12.51 -8.12
N ALA A 14 36.53 -13.28 -8.81
CA ALA A 14 35.15 -13.57 -8.49
C ALA A 14 34.99 -14.78 -7.55
N ALA A 15 33.84 -14.80 -6.85
CA ALA A 15 33.03 -15.95 -6.44
C ALA A 15 33.67 -17.07 -5.59
N ALA A 16 33.11 -17.35 -4.41
CA ALA A 16 32.09 -18.38 -4.22
C ALA A 16 31.88 -18.76 -2.73
N LEU A 17 30.61 -18.71 -2.31
CA LEU A 17 29.85 -19.68 -1.50
C LEU A 17 30.54 -20.44 -0.34
N THR A 18 30.03 -20.18 0.87
CA THR A 18 29.39 -21.11 1.84
C THR A 18 29.82 -20.84 3.28
N GLY A 19 28.84 -20.76 4.17
CA GLY A 19 29.07 -20.62 5.61
C GLY A 19 27.85 -20.09 6.33
N LEU A 20 26.81 -20.92 6.46
CA LEU A 20 25.73 -20.77 7.44
C LEU A 20 26.32 -20.45 8.81
N PHE A 21 25.72 -19.53 9.58
CA PHE A 21 25.30 -19.74 10.98
C PHE A 21 24.36 -18.61 11.38
N GLY A 22 23.27 -18.98 12.05
CA GLY A 22 22.02 -18.23 12.10
C GLY A 22 22.01 -16.96 12.93
N ALA A 23 21.07 -16.10 12.57
CA ALA A 23 20.28 -15.33 13.53
C ALA A 23 18.79 -15.55 13.19
N PRO A 24 17.93 -15.70 14.21
CA PRO A 24 16.66 -16.40 14.12
C PRO A 24 15.60 -15.58 13.39
N ALA A 25 14.57 -16.29 12.93
CA ALA A 25 13.32 -15.76 12.47
C ALA A 25 12.84 -14.59 13.33
N SER A 26 12.73 -13.42 12.72
CA SER A 26 11.71 -12.45 13.10
C SER A 26 10.74 -12.34 11.91
N TYR A 27 10.04 -13.44 11.61
CA TYR A 27 8.70 -13.31 11.05
C TYR A 27 7.82 -12.75 12.17
N GLY A 28 7.96 -11.44 12.42
CA GLY A 28 6.84 -10.67 12.92
C GLY A 28 5.80 -10.75 11.82
N MET A 29 4.95 -11.77 11.88
CA MET A 29 3.65 -11.72 11.24
C MET A 29 2.87 -10.72 12.07
N ASP A 30 3.16 -9.43 11.88
CA ASP A 30 2.16 -8.40 12.13
C ASP A 30 1.08 -8.69 11.10
N ASN A 31 0.16 -9.61 11.43
CA ASN A 31 -1.07 -9.86 10.69
C ASN A 31 -1.97 -8.64 10.85
N GLN A 32 -1.49 -7.49 10.39
CA GLN A 32 -2.21 -6.24 10.43
C GLN A 32 -3.35 -6.36 9.41
N PRO A 33 -4.59 -6.00 9.76
CA PRO A 33 -5.67 -6.01 8.80
C PRO A 33 -5.34 -5.12 7.61
N ALA A 34 -5.49 -5.67 6.41
CA ALA A 34 -5.00 -5.09 5.17
C ALA A 34 -6.03 -5.18 4.05
N VAL A 35 -5.92 -4.24 3.11
CA VAL A 35 -6.66 -4.25 1.85
C VAL A 35 -5.62 -4.45 0.74
N ASP A 36 -5.74 -5.54 -0.01
CA ASP A 36 -4.71 -5.92 -0.99
C ASP A 36 -4.74 -5.07 -2.25
N GLU A 37 -5.94 -4.66 -2.69
CA GLU A 37 -6.13 -3.92 -3.93
C GLU A 37 -7.29 -2.94 -3.78
N VAL A 38 -7.01 -1.64 -3.96
CA VAL A 38 -8.02 -0.59 -4.05
C VAL A 38 -8.10 -0.14 -5.50
N LYS A 39 -9.28 -0.30 -6.11
CA LYS A 39 -9.55 0.13 -7.48
C LYS A 39 -10.50 1.32 -7.47
N ILE A 40 -10.20 2.31 -8.31
CA ILE A 40 -11.09 3.44 -8.56
C ILE A 40 -11.60 3.39 -9.99
N GLU A 41 -12.92 3.39 -10.15
CA GLU A 41 -13.58 3.51 -11.45
C GLU A 41 -14.24 4.88 -11.53
N LYS A 42 -13.87 5.63 -12.57
CA LYS A 42 -14.29 7.01 -12.78
C LYS A 42 -15.23 7.06 -13.97
N SER A 43 -16.40 7.68 -13.77
CA SER A 43 -17.38 7.91 -14.82
C SER A 43 -17.91 9.32 -14.72
N PHE A 44 -18.50 9.81 -15.80
CA PHE A 44 -19.14 11.12 -15.85
C PHE A 44 -20.27 11.14 -14.80
N ASN A 45 -20.08 11.91 -13.72
CA ASN A 45 -20.94 12.04 -12.53
C ASN A 45 -20.80 11.02 -11.38
N ARG A 46 -19.92 10.02 -11.48
CA ARG A 46 -19.82 8.96 -10.47
C ARG A 46 -18.39 8.47 -10.28
N ILE A 47 -18.01 8.29 -9.01
CA ILE A 47 -16.78 7.60 -8.61
C ILE A 47 -17.16 6.34 -7.86
N VAL A 48 -16.62 5.20 -8.28
CA VAL A 48 -16.73 3.94 -7.56
C VAL A 48 -15.36 3.58 -7.00
N CYS A 49 -15.32 3.30 -5.70
CA CYS A 49 -14.13 2.81 -5.03
C CYS A 49 -14.39 1.39 -4.57
N SER A 50 -13.60 0.43 -5.04
CA SER A 50 -13.76 -0.98 -4.74
C SER A 50 -12.49 -1.59 -4.15
N VAL A 51 -12.68 -2.66 -3.39
CA VAL A 51 -11.62 -3.48 -2.80
C VAL A 51 -11.72 -4.90 -3.31
N GLY A 52 -10.59 -5.50 -3.71
CA GLY A 52 -10.54 -6.87 -4.20
C GLY A 52 -10.69 -7.89 -3.07
N SER A 53 -9.67 -7.89 -2.20
CA SER A 53 -9.55 -8.77 -1.05
C SER A 53 -9.32 -7.95 0.22
N ILE A 54 -9.88 -8.44 1.33
CA ILE A 54 -9.72 -7.86 2.65
C ILE A 54 -9.18 -8.98 3.54
N TYR A 55 -8.05 -8.72 4.19
CA TYR A 55 -7.49 -9.61 5.17
C TYR A 55 -7.71 -9.02 6.56
N SER A 56 -8.32 -9.79 7.45
CA SER A 56 -8.49 -9.44 8.86
C SER A 56 -8.48 -10.73 9.68
N PRO A 57 -7.40 -11.03 10.42
CA PRO A 57 -7.27 -12.30 11.15
C PRO A 57 -8.28 -12.43 12.31
N ASP A 58 -8.73 -11.29 12.86
CA ASP A 58 -9.55 -11.24 14.08
C ASP A 58 -11.02 -10.86 13.80
N GLN A 59 -11.37 -10.57 12.55
CA GLN A 59 -12.73 -10.17 12.17
C GLN A 59 -13.13 -10.84 10.88
N ASP A 60 -14.16 -11.71 10.94
CA ASP A 60 -14.75 -12.32 9.74
C ASP A 60 -15.38 -11.28 8.81
N ASN A 61 -15.85 -10.16 9.37
CA ASN A 61 -16.47 -9.05 8.65
C ASN A 61 -15.89 -7.71 9.14
N PRO A 62 -14.68 -7.36 8.69
CA PRO A 62 -14.05 -6.12 9.11
C PRO A 62 -14.84 -4.90 8.67
N THR A 63 -14.99 -3.92 9.57
CA THR A 63 -15.56 -2.63 9.18
C THR A 63 -14.56 -1.90 8.28
N LEU A 64 -15.01 -1.43 7.12
CA LEU A 64 -14.19 -0.66 6.19
C LEU A 64 -14.49 0.83 6.27
N LEU A 65 -13.45 1.63 6.19
CA LEU A 65 -13.53 3.08 6.02
C LEU A 65 -13.10 3.47 4.60
N TYR A 66 -14.07 3.88 3.78
CA TYR A 66 -13.85 4.47 2.46
C TYR A 66 -13.64 5.97 2.59
N GLN A 67 -12.53 6.47 2.08
CA GLN A 67 -12.15 7.88 2.11
C GLN A 67 -11.97 8.39 0.69
N PHE A 68 -12.80 9.34 0.28
CA PHE A 68 -12.71 9.98 -1.03
C PHE A 68 -12.01 11.33 -0.88
N TYR A 69 -11.02 11.53 -1.74
CA TYR A 69 -10.22 12.74 -1.79
C TYR A 69 -10.44 13.45 -3.11
N ARG A 70 -10.41 14.78 -3.10
CA ARG A 70 -10.34 15.61 -4.29
C ARG A 70 -9.13 16.52 -4.19
N LYS A 71 -8.21 16.44 -5.17
CA LYS A 71 -6.94 17.20 -5.15
C LYS A 71 -6.21 17.08 -3.80
N GLY A 72 -6.19 15.86 -3.24
CA GLY A 72 -5.57 15.55 -1.95
C GLY A 72 -6.38 15.94 -0.69
N LYS A 73 -7.51 16.62 -0.82
CA LYS A 73 -8.38 16.99 0.32
C LYS A 73 -9.48 15.96 0.53
N LEU A 74 -9.69 15.51 1.76
CA LEU A 74 -10.79 14.62 2.10
C LEU A 74 -12.12 15.33 1.86
N VAL A 75 -12.98 14.74 1.03
CA VAL A 75 -14.32 15.29 0.70
C VAL A 75 -15.46 14.41 1.22
N ARG A 76 -15.22 13.11 1.42
CA ARG A 76 -16.23 12.20 1.94
C ARG A 76 -15.60 11.01 2.67
N ASN A 77 -16.22 10.60 3.77
CA ASN A 77 -15.91 9.37 4.47
C ASN A 77 -17.18 8.50 4.57
N ILE A 78 -17.04 7.20 4.33
CA ILE A 78 -18.17 6.26 4.42
C ILE A 78 -17.66 5.03 5.15
N LYS A 79 -18.33 4.68 6.25
CA LYS A 79 -18.10 3.42 6.95
C LYS A 79 -19.03 2.37 6.37
N SER A 80 -18.48 1.19 6.08
CA SER A 80 -19.24 0.00 5.71
C SER A 80 -19.05 -1.05 6.78
N HIS A 81 -20.15 -1.46 7.42
CA HIS A 81 -20.16 -2.52 8.43
C HIS A 81 -20.34 -3.91 7.83
N ASP A 82 -20.73 -3.97 6.56
CA ASP A 82 -20.73 -5.19 5.76
C ASP A 82 -19.47 -5.25 4.88
N ILE A 83 -19.21 -6.44 4.33
CA ILE A 83 -18.22 -6.71 3.26
C ILE A 83 -18.63 -6.01 1.94
N ALA A 84 -19.18 -4.80 1.99
CA ALA A 84 -19.41 -4.00 0.80
C ALA A 84 -18.04 -3.76 0.18
N LYS A 85 -17.76 -4.53 -0.87
CA LYS A 85 -16.50 -4.48 -1.62
C LYS A 85 -16.40 -3.24 -2.48
N TYR A 86 -17.42 -2.40 -2.49
CA TYR A 86 -17.40 -1.14 -3.22
C TYR A 86 -18.35 -0.12 -2.61
N ILE A 87 -17.99 1.15 -2.75
CA ILE A 87 -18.82 2.31 -2.44
C ILE A 87 -18.77 3.27 -3.62
N ALA A 88 -19.93 3.80 -3.99
CA ALA A 88 -20.05 4.79 -5.04
C ALA A 88 -20.52 6.14 -4.51
N ILE A 89 -19.97 7.22 -5.06
CA ILE A 89 -20.39 8.58 -4.77
C ILE A 89 -20.75 9.30 -6.07
N HIS A 90 -21.79 10.14 -6.01
CA HIS A 90 -22.06 11.09 -7.06
C HIS A 90 -21.13 12.29 -6.95
N ILE A 91 -20.65 12.76 -8.10
CA ILE A 91 -19.79 13.92 -8.23
C ILE A 91 -20.41 14.88 -9.26
N SER A 92 -20.27 16.18 -9.03
CA SER A 92 -20.72 17.23 -9.94
C SER A 92 -19.56 17.90 -10.69
N GLU A 93 -18.35 17.41 -10.47
CA GLU A 93 -17.09 18.04 -10.90
C GLU A 93 -16.22 17.02 -11.63
N ASN A 94 -15.07 17.46 -12.15
CA ASN A 94 -14.15 16.60 -12.90
C ASN A 94 -13.72 15.37 -12.09
N GLU A 95 -14.01 14.19 -12.63
CA GLU A 95 -13.72 12.88 -12.06
C GLU A 95 -12.22 12.61 -11.89
N ASN A 96 -11.39 13.25 -12.71
CA ASN A 96 -9.94 13.04 -12.70
C ASN A 96 -9.27 13.60 -11.44
N ASP A 97 -9.91 14.57 -10.77
CA ASP A 97 -9.42 15.16 -9.52
C ASP A 97 -9.62 14.25 -8.29
N TYR A 98 -10.38 13.16 -8.44
CA TYR A 98 -10.76 12.29 -7.33
C TYR A 98 -9.80 11.12 -7.14
N ASP A 99 -9.60 10.75 -5.88
CA ASP A 99 -8.85 9.58 -5.44
C ASP A 99 -9.59 8.90 -4.29
N CYS A 100 -9.32 7.63 -4.03
CA CYS A 100 -9.94 6.87 -2.94
C CYS A 100 -8.89 6.08 -2.14
N LYS A 101 -9.08 6.04 -0.83
CA LYS A 101 -8.35 5.15 0.08
C LYS A 101 -9.33 4.34 0.90
N VAL A 102 -8.99 3.09 1.17
CA VAL A 102 -9.77 2.21 2.04
C VAL A 102 -8.88 1.71 3.17
N LYS A 103 -9.46 1.65 4.38
CA LYS A 103 -8.78 1.14 5.57
C LYS A 103 -9.72 0.20 6.31
N VAL A 104 -9.17 -0.84 6.92
CA VAL A 104 -9.88 -1.64 7.93
C VAL A 104 -9.87 -0.87 9.25
N LEU A 105 -10.99 -0.93 10.00
CA LEU A 105 -11.16 -0.32 11.31
C LEU A 105 -11.09 -1.33 12.46
#